data_AF-A0A7J8NSN9-F1
#
_entry.id   AF-A0A7J8NSN9-F1
#
_cell.length_a   1.000
_cell.length_b   1.000
_cell.length_c   1.000
_cell.angle_alpha   90.00
_cell.angle_beta   90.00
_cell.angle_gamma   90.00
#
_symmetry.space_group_name_H-M   'P 1'
#
loop_
_entity.id
_entity.type
_entity.pdbx_description
1 polymer ?
#
loop_
_entity_poly.entity_id
_entity_poly.type
_entity_poly.pdbx_seq_one_letter_code
_entity_poly.pdbx_strand_id
1 'polypeptide(L)'
;MAPSKIRRALGHVKDQTSISLAKVGGSTSLSDLDVAIVKATRHEEYPAEERHIREILTLTSYSRAYVSACVNTLSRRLNKTKNWTVALKTLILIHRLLTEGDPTYEQEIFFSTRRGTRILNMSDFRDTSRSNSWDFSAFVRTFALYIDESLEFRMQGKNTKRNVYKCEEDFGEDYNNSLVAVKPTPVNEMKTEQLFQRMQQLQQLLERFLACRPT
;
A
#
# COMPACT_ATOMS: atom_id res chain seq x y z
N MET A 1 15.54 -18.41 16.13
CA MET A 1 16.47 -17.67 17.04
C MET A 1 16.10 -16.19 17.08
N ALA A 2 16.27 -15.48 18.20
CA ALA A 2 15.94 -14.06 18.30
C ALA A 2 17.09 -13.19 17.73
N PRO A 3 16.82 -11.96 17.23
CA PRO A 3 17.88 -11.02 16.87
C PRO A 3 18.79 -10.72 18.06
N SER A 4 20.08 -10.46 17.81
CA SER A 4 21.03 -10.12 18.89
C SER A 4 20.56 -8.88 19.66
N LYS A 5 20.84 -8.84 20.97
CA LYS A 5 20.43 -7.73 21.86
C LYS A 5 20.87 -6.36 21.30
N ILE A 6 22.05 -6.30 20.69
CA ILE A 6 22.63 -5.10 20.06
C ILE A 6 21.78 -4.65 18.85
N ARG A 7 21.36 -5.58 17.98
CA ARG A 7 20.55 -5.23 16.80
C ARG A 7 19.15 -4.76 17.20
N ARG A 8 18.57 -5.39 18.22
CA ARG A 8 17.27 -4.94 18.78
C ARG A 8 17.39 -3.52 19.34
N ALA A 9 18.48 -3.22 20.06
CA ALA A 9 18.75 -1.88 20.56
C ALA A 9 18.94 -0.87 19.41
N LEU A 10 19.69 -1.21 18.35
CA LEU A 10 19.85 -0.35 17.16
C LEU A 10 18.53 -0.07 16.45
N GLY A 11 17.67 -1.09 16.29
CA GLY A 11 16.33 -0.93 15.74
C GLY A 11 15.49 0.04 16.57
N HIS A 12 15.53 -0.11 17.90
CA HIS A 12 14.83 0.78 18.81
C HIS A 12 15.33 2.23 18.74
N VAL A 13 16.66 2.44 18.68
CA VAL A 13 17.25 3.78 18.51
C VAL A 13 16.80 4.40 17.19
N LYS A 14 16.83 3.64 16.08
CA LYS A 14 16.37 4.12 14.77
C LYS A 14 14.89 4.52 14.79
N ASP A 15 14.05 3.72 15.44
CA ASP A 15 12.62 4.02 15.59
C ASP A 15 12.41 5.29 16.43
N GLN A 16 13.16 5.47 17.53
CA GLN A 16 13.09 6.68 18.36
C GLN A 16 13.58 7.92 17.63
N THR A 17 14.72 7.86 16.94
CA THR A 17 15.21 8.98 16.13
C THR A 17 14.20 9.35 15.05
N SER A 18 13.57 8.37 14.40
CA SER A 18 12.54 8.62 13.39
C SER A 18 11.32 9.34 13.98
N ILE A 19 10.88 8.94 15.18
CA ILE A 19 9.77 9.60 15.90
C ILE A 19 10.14 11.04 16.26
N SER A 20 11.35 11.27 16.80
CA SER A 20 11.80 12.61 17.17
C SER A 20 11.91 13.53 15.96
N LEU A 21 12.41 13.03 14.83
CA LEU A 21 12.48 13.80 13.58
C LEU A 21 11.08 14.14 13.05
N ALA A 22 10.15 13.19 13.07
CA ALA A 22 8.77 13.43 12.65
C ALA A 22 8.12 14.56 13.45
N LYS A 23 8.31 14.58 14.78
CA LYS A 23 7.73 15.60 15.67
C LYS A 23 8.27 17.02 15.47
N VAL A 24 9.52 17.17 15.01
CA VAL A 24 10.19 18.47 14.89
C VAL A 24 10.00 19.12 13.52
N GLY A 25 9.76 18.32 12.47
CA GLY A 25 9.81 18.79 11.08
C GLY A 25 8.49 19.22 10.43
N GLY A 26 7.33 19.08 11.08
CA GLY A 26 6.03 19.25 10.43
C GLY A 26 4.97 19.95 11.29
N SER A 27 3.82 20.26 10.67
CA SER A 27 2.62 20.65 11.43
C SER A 27 2.22 19.50 12.38
N THR A 28 1.71 19.84 13.57
CA THR A 28 1.42 18.88 14.66
C THR A 28 0.66 17.64 14.18
N SER A 29 -0.26 17.82 13.25
CA SER A 29 -1.11 16.74 12.79
C SER A 29 -0.48 15.86 11.70
N LEU A 30 0.40 16.41 10.83
CA LEU A 30 1.18 15.59 9.89
C LEU A 30 2.29 14.81 10.61
N SER A 31 2.85 15.38 11.68
CA SER A 31 3.82 14.68 12.50
C SER A 31 3.19 13.54 13.30
N ASP A 32 1.95 13.68 13.76
CA ASP A 32 1.20 12.58 14.40
C ASP A 32 1.01 11.39 13.43
N LEU A 33 0.66 11.65 12.16
CA LEU A 33 0.56 10.62 11.13
C LEU A 33 1.90 9.88 10.94
N ASP A 34 3.00 10.62 10.80
CA ASP A 34 4.33 10.02 10.62
C ASP A 34 4.74 9.18 11.84
N VAL A 35 4.44 9.66 13.05
CA VAL A 35 4.69 8.92 14.30
C VAL A 35 3.86 7.63 14.35
N ALA A 36 2.59 7.69 14.00
CA ALA A 36 1.71 6.51 13.95
C ALA A 36 2.23 5.48 12.94
N ILE A 37 2.64 5.93 11.74
CA ILE A 37 3.26 5.07 10.73
C ILE A 37 4.53 4.41 11.29
N VAL A 38 5.43 5.17 11.91
CA VAL A 38 6.66 4.62 12.50
C VAL A 38 6.37 3.59 13.57
N LYS A 39 5.37 3.84 14.44
CA LYS A 39 4.95 2.89 15.47
C LYS A 39 4.35 1.61 14.88
N ALA A 40 3.53 1.72 13.84
CA ALA A 40 2.95 0.56 13.14
C ALA A 40 4.01 -0.30 12.42
N THR A 41 5.18 0.25 12.11
CA THR A 41 6.18 -0.39 11.25
C THR A 41 7.56 -0.50 11.92
N ARG A 42 7.59 -0.63 13.26
CA ARG A 42 8.80 -0.83 14.07
C ARG A 42 9.55 -2.12 13.71
N HIS A 43 10.83 -2.17 14.06
CA HIS A 43 11.71 -3.32 13.80
C HIS A 43 11.43 -4.56 14.67
N GLU A 44 10.41 -4.50 15.53
CA GLU A 44 9.98 -5.64 16.36
C GLU A 44 9.26 -6.71 15.52
N GLU A 45 9.54 -7.99 15.75
CA GLU A 45 8.98 -9.10 14.96
C GLU A 45 7.49 -9.36 15.21
N TYR A 46 6.91 -8.86 16.31
CA TYR A 46 5.48 -8.97 16.61
C TYR A 46 4.63 -8.08 15.69
N PRO A 47 3.37 -8.47 15.38
CA PRO A 47 2.46 -7.64 14.61
C PRO A 47 2.33 -6.21 15.16
N ALA A 48 2.02 -5.26 14.26
CA ALA A 48 1.74 -3.89 14.67
C ALA A 48 0.54 -3.86 15.64
N GLU A 49 0.60 -2.99 16.63
CA GLU A 49 -0.57 -2.78 17.48
C GLU A 49 -1.69 -2.12 16.67
N GLU A 50 -2.89 -2.72 16.74
CA GLU A 50 -4.05 -2.31 15.96
C GLU A 50 -4.45 -0.85 16.17
N ARG A 51 -4.17 -0.28 17.35
CA ARG A 51 -4.43 1.14 17.65
C ARG A 51 -3.75 2.09 16.66
N HIS A 52 -2.52 1.77 16.22
CA HIS A 52 -1.77 2.62 15.29
C HIS A 52 -2.32 2.51 13.87
N ILE A 53 -2.76 1.31 13.47
CA ILE A 53 -3.41 1.11 12.17
C ILE A 53 -4.71 1.90 12.11
N ARG A 54 -5.55 1.82 13.15
CA ARG A 54 -6.80 2.57 13.23
C ARG A 54 -6.59 4.08 13.24
N GLU A 55 -5.60 4.56 14.00
CA GLU A 55 -5.21 5.97 14.01
C GLU A 55 -4.83 6.47 12.60
N ILE A 56 -4.02 5.71 11.86
CA ILE A 56 -3.65 6.04 10.48
C ILE A 56 -4.88 6.05 9.56
N LEU A 57 -5.74 5.01 9.65
CA LEU A 57 -6.99 4.94 8.88
C LEU A 57 -7.82 6.20 9.11
N THR A 58 -8.08 6.57 10.37
CA THR A 58 -8.84 7.77 10.74
C THR A 58 -8.22 9.04 10.20
N LEU A 59 -6.91 9.24 10.35
CA LEU A 59 -6.22 10.44 9.83
C LEU A 59 -6.31 10.55 8.31
N THR A 60 -6.26 9.42 7.60
CA THR A 60 -6.34 9.38 6.13
C THR A 60 -7.76 9.46 5.58
N SER A 61 -8.81 9.33 6.40
CA SER A 61 -10.22 9.39 5.95
C SER A 61 -10.69 10.80 5.55
N TYR A 62 -10.12 11.86 6.13
CA TYR A 62 -10.72 13.20 6.05
C TYR A 62 -10.03 14.15 5.07
N SER A 63 -8.79 13.89 4.65
CA SER A 63 -8.03 14.86 3.86
C SER A 63 -7.02 14.24 2.91
N ARG A 64 -7.06 14.70 1.66
CA ARG A 64 -6.13 14.31 0.59
C ARG A 64 -4.68 14.63 0.93
N ALA A 65 -4.43 15.67 1.72
CA ALA A 65 -3.08 16.01 2.16
C ALA A 65 -2.49 14.89 3.05
N TYR A 66 -3.29 14.31 3.95
CA TYR A 66 -2.86 13.17 4.78
C TYR A 66 -2.70 11.90 3.95
N VAL A 67 -3.59 11.67 2.98
CA VAL A 67 -3.46 10.55 2.05
C VAL A 67 -2.12 10.63 1.29
N SER A 68 -1.82 11.77 0.68
CA SER A 68 -0.57 11.96 -0.05
C SER A 68 0.65 11.89 0.87
N ALA A 69 0.59 12.49 2.06
CA ALA A 69 1.65 12.37 3.07
C ALA A 69 1.87 10.91 3.49
N CYS A 70 0.81 10.14 3.73
CA CYS A 70 0.85 8.73 4.08
C CYS A 70 1.53 7.90 2.98
N VAL A 71 1.09 8.03 1.73
CA VAL A 71 1.68 7.34 0.58
C VAL A 71 3.17 7.67 0.46
N ASN A 72 3.54 8.95 0.59
CA ASN A 72 4.93 9.39 0.54
C ASN A 72 5.78 8.81 1.69
N THR A 73 5.28 8.80 2.91
CA THR A 73 6.00 8.26 4.07
C THR A 73 6.17 6.74 3.96
N LEU A 74 5.13 6.01 3.56
CA LEU A 74 5.20 4.55 3.34
C LEU A 74 6.17 4.19 2.21
N SER A 75 6.12 4.92 1.10
CA SER A 75 7.06 4.77 -0.02
C SER A 75 8.52 4.99 0.43
N ARG A 76 8.80 6.08 1.14
CA ARG A 76 10.14 6.34 1.70
C ARG A 76 10.59 5.23 2.63
N ARG A 77 9.68 4.65 3.41
CA ARG A 77 10.01 3.59 4.37
C ARG A 77 10.36 2.28 3.66
N LEU A 78 9.60 1.87 2.65
CA LEU A 78 9.91 0.71 1.81
C LEU A 78 11.25 0.86 1.10
N ASN A 79 11.50 2.02 0.47
CA ASN A 79 12.71 2.26 -0.30
C ASN A 79 13.99 2.31 0.57
N LYS A 80 13.89 2.72 1.83
CA LYS A 80 15.05 2.86 2.74
C LYS A 80 15.32 1.63 3.59
N THR A 81 14.33 0.75 3.79
CA THR A 81 14.50 -0.39 4.70
C THR A 81 15.21 -1.55 4.01
N LYS A 82 16.13 -2.18 4.72
CA LYS A 82 16.71 -3.49 4.36
C LYS A 82 16.27 -4.60 5.33
N ASN A 83 15.38 -4.27 6.26
CA ASN A 83 14.87 -5.19 7.28
C ASN A 83 13.51 -5.74 6.84
N TRP A 84 13.39 -7.07 6.77
CA TRP A 84 12.19 -7.75 6.28
C TRP A 84 10.96 -7.45 7.14
N THR A 85 11.12 -7.29 8.46
CA THR A 85 10.01 -7.03 9.39
C THR A 85 9.39 -5.66 9.13
N VAL A 86 10.22 -4.63 8.95
CA VAL A 86 9.74 -3.29 8.60
C VAL A 86 9.09 -3.29 7.23
N ALA A 87 9.70 -3.95 6.24
CA ALA A 87 9.14 -4.04 4.89
C ALA A 87 7.77 -4.72 4.91
N LEU A 88 7.67 -5.88 5.55
CA LEU A 88 6.43 -6.65 5.66
C LEU A 88 5.33 -5.88 6.39
N LYS A 89 5.62 -5.28 7.55
CA LYS A 89 4.63 -4.45 8.28
C LYS A 89 4.15 -3.27 7.45
N THR A 90 5.04 -2.67 6.66
CA THR A 90 4.67 -1.57 5.77
C THR A 90 3.75 -2.06 4.66
N LEU A 91 4.02 -3.23 4.06
CA LEU A 91 3.14 -3.85 3.06
C LEU A 91 1.78 -4.24 3.66
N ILE A 92 1.74 -4.79 4.87
CA ILE A 92 0.50 -5.11 5.58
C ILE A 92 -0.31 -3.83 5.81
N LEU A 93 0.33 -2.74 6.24
CA LEU A 93 -0.33 -1.45 6.44
C LEU A 93 -0.89 -0.89 5.11
N ILE A 94 -0.13 -0.97 4.00
CA ILE A 94 -0.64 -0.60 2.68
C ILE A 94 -1.85 -1.45 2.31
N HIS A 95 -1.78 -2.77 2.47
CA HIS A 95 -2.89 -3.68 2.18
C HIS A 95 -4.14 -3.34 3.01
N ARG A 96 -3.97 -3.01 4.30
CA ARG A 96 -5.05 -2.56 5.19
C ARG A 96 -5.66 -1.24 4.72
N LEU A 97 -4.84 -0.24 4.36
CA LEU A 97 -5.32 1.04 3.81
C LEU A 97 -6.07 0.85 2.48
N LEU A 98 -5.65 -0.11 1.66
CA LEU A 98 -6.33 -0.45 0.41
C LEU A 98 -7.66 -1.20 0.60
N THR A 99 -7.85 -1.88 1.73
CA THR A 99 -9.03 -2.73 1.98
C THR A 99 -10.06 -2.03 2.86
N GLU A 100 -9.60 -1.28 3.87
CA GLU A 100 -10.43 -0.66 4.91
C GLU A 100 -10.39 0.87 4.88
N GLY A 101 -9.47 1.46 4.11
CA GLY A 101 -9.28 2.91 4.05
C GLY A 101 -10.17 3.61 3.02
N ASP A 102 -9.96 4.93 2.91
CA ASP A 102 -10.71 5.77 1.96
C ASP A 102 -10.33 5.43 0.49
N PRO A 103 -11.31 5.36 -0.44
CA PRO A 103 -11.04 5.09 -1.86
C PRO A 103 -10.05 6.06 -2.52
N THR A 104 -9.88 7.27 -1.98
CA THR A 104 -8.88 8.24 -2.45
C THR A 104 -7.46 7.72 -2.23
N TYR A 105 -7.20 6.94 -1.18
CA TYR A 105 -5.90 6.31 -0.96
C TYR A 105 -5.54 5.37 -2.10
N GLU A 106 -6.50 4.55 -2.55
CA GLU A 106 -6.32 3.62 -3.65
C GLU A 106 -5.94 4.34 -4.96
N GLN A 107 -6.57 5.47 -5.23
CA GLN A 107 -6.25 6.29 -6.40
C GLN A 107 -4.85 6.92 -6.28
N GLU A 108 -4.54 7.52 -5.13
CA GLU A 108 -3.25 8.17 -4.88
C GLU A 108 -2.10 7.17 -5.07
N ILE A 109 -2.14 6.01 -4.40
CA ILE A 109 -1.08 5.00 -4.49
C ILE A 109 -0.95 4.41 -5.90
N PHE A 110 -2.06 4.25 -6.62
CA PHE A 110 -2.03 3.82 -8.02
C PHE A 110 -1.29 4.85 -8.88
N PHE A 111 -1.70 6.12 -8.85
CA PHE A 111 -1.07 7.16 -9.66
C PHE A 111 0.38 7.40 -9.27
N SER A 112 0.72 7.38 -7.98
CA SER A 112 2.11 7.49 -7.54
C SER A 112 2.97 6.37 -8.10
N THR A 113 2.51 5.11 -8.01
CA THR A 113 3.24 3.94 -8.52
C THR A 113 3.48 4.03 -10.02
N ARG A 114 2.47 4.44 -10.80
CA ARG A 114 2.52 4.52 -12.27
C ARG A 114 3.27 5.76 -12.78
N ARG A 115 3.36 6.83 -11.99
CA ARG A 115 4.17 8.05 -12.29
C ARG A 115 5.65 7.91 -11.92
N GLY A 116 6.13 6.71 -11.61
CA GLY A 116 7.55 6.42 -11.50
C GLY A 116 8.10 6.23 -10.08
N THR A 117 7.29 6.39 -9.02
CA THR A 117 7.78 6.12 -7.64
C THR A 117 7.90 4.63 -7.33
N ARG A 118 7.29 3.74 -8.14
CA ARG A 118 7.41 2.27 -8.05
C ARG A 118 7.26 1.73 -6.61
N ILE A 119 6.31 2.25 -5.84
CA ILE A 119 6.16 2.02 -4.39
C ILE A 119 6.16 0.53 -4.02
N LEU A 120 5.47 -0.29 -4.82
CA LEU A 120 5.31 -1.72 -4.58
C LEU A 120 6.30 -2.59 -5.37
N ASN A 121 7.20 -2.00 -6.16
CA ASN A 121 8.23 -2.77 -6.85
C ASN A 121 9.38 -3.08 -5.88
N MET A 122 9.28 -4.25 -5.26
CA MET A 122 10.26 -4.74 -4.31
C MET A 122 11.13 -5.86 -4.89
N SER A 123 11.22 -6.04 -6.22
CA SER A 123 11.91 -7.20 -6.85
C SER A 123 13.34 -7.44 -6.34
N ASP A 124 14.04 -6.35 -6.02
CA ASP A 124 15.43 -6.34 -5.60
C ASP A 124 15.60 -6.36 -4.06
N PHE A 125 14.49 -6.40 -3.32
CA PHE A 125 14.51 -6.41 -1.87
C PHE A 125 15.15 -7.69 -1.34
N ARG A 126 16.16 -7.51 -0.49
CA ARG A 126 16.87 -8.60 0.17
C ARG A 126 17.33 -8.18 1.56
N ASP A 127 16.85 -8.89 2.57
CA ASP A 127 17.40 -8.81 3.91
C ASP A 127 18.51 -9.86 4.06
N THR A 128 19.75 -9.41 4.24
CA THR A 128 20.94 -10.26 4.46
C THR A 128 21.30 -10.39 5.95
N SER A 129 20.45 -9.89 6.84
CA SER A 129 20.79 -9.78 8.25
C SER A 129 20.82 -11.12 8.99
N ARG A 130 20.19 -12.18 8.47
CA ARG A 130 20.08 -13.50 9.10
C ARG A 130 20.20 -14.63 8.06
N SER A 131 20.69 -15.80 8.48
CA SER A 131 20.76 -16.99 7.60
C SER A 131 19.39 -17.39 7.02
N ASN A 132 18.31 -17.17 7.78
CA ASN A 132 16.94 -17.53 7.41
C ASN A 132 16.11 -16.32 6.94
N SER A 133 16.73 -15.18 6.60
CA SER A 133 15.98 -14.01 6.09
C SER A 133 15.70 -14.07 4.59
N TRP A 134 16.19 -15.09 3.90
CA TRP A 134 15.91 -15.31 2.48
C TRP A 134 14.43 -15.61 2.23
N ASP A 135 13.82 -16.48 3.04
CA ASP A 135 12.40 -16.84 2.96
C ASP A 135 11.51 -15.62 3.21
N PHE A 136 11.81 -14.83 4.25
CA PHE A 136 11.10 -13.58 4.52
C PHE A 136 11.27 -12.56 3.39
N SER A 137 12.46 -12.48 2.77
CA SER A 137 12.68 -11.60 1.62
C SER A 137 11.91 -12.07 0.39
N ALA A 138 11.83 -13.38 0.15
CA ALA A 138 11.01 -13.95 -0.92
C ALA A 138 9.52 -13.64 -0.69
N PHE A 139 9.03 -13.85 0.53
CA PHE A 139 7.65 -13.52 0.90
C PHE A 139 7.33 -12.03 0.74
N VAL A 140 8.22 -11.13 1.17
CA VAL A 140 8.04 -9.68 0.99
C VAL A 140 7.91 -9.33 -0.50
N ARG A 141 8.71 -9.94 -1.37
CA ARG A 141 8.66 -9.71 -2.82
C ARG A 141 7.37 -10.22 -3.45
N THR A 142 6.94 -11.44 -3.11
CA THR A 142 5.71 -12.02 -3.64
C THR A 142 4.49 -11.27 -3.13
N PHE A 143 4.47 -10.88 -1.85
CA PHE A 143 3.37 -10.12 -1.26
C PHE A 143 3.26 -8.71 -1.84
N ALA A 144 4.37 -8.02 -2.06
CA ALA A 144 4.36 -6.71 -2.72
C ALA A 144 3.80 -6.79 -4.15
N LEU A 145 4.20 -7.82 -4.91
CA LEU A 145 3.70 -8.06 -6.26
C LEU A 145 2.19 -8.37 -6.26
N TYR A 146 1.73 -9.20 -5.33
CA TYR A 146 0.30 -9.48 -5.16
C TYR A 146 -0.51 -8.19 -4.90
N ILE A 147 -0.02 -7.31 -4.02
CA ILE A 147 -0.70 -6.04 -3.72
C ILE A 147 -0.75 -5.15 -4.98
N ASP A 148 0.34 -5.05 -5.75
CA ASP A 148 0.39 -4.21 -6.95
C ASP A 148 -0.54 -4.70 -8.05
N GLU A 149 -0.55 -6.00 -8.34
CA GLU A 149 -1.46 -6.59 -9.34
C GLU A 149 -2.92 -6.49 -8.86
N SER A 150 -3.19 -6.69 -7.56
CA SER A 150 -4.54 -6.53 -7.00
C SER A 150 -5.06 -5.09 -7.11
N LEU A 151 -4.18 -4.12 -6.86
CA LEU A 151 -4.48 -2.70 -7.03
C LEU A 151 -4.77 -2.38 -8.51
N GLU A 152 -3.97 -2.92 -9.43
CA GLU A 152 -4.17 -2.74 -10.86
C GLU A 152 -5.53 -3.26 -11.32
N PHE A 153 -5.88 -4.49 -10.92
CA PHE A 153 -7.16 -5.10 -11.23
C PHE A 153 -8.35 -4.26 -10.75
N ARG A 154 -8.29 -3.74 -9.52
CA ARG A 154 -9.35 -2.86 -8.99
C ARG A 154 -9.45 -1.53 -9.74
N MET A 155 -8.35 -0.97 -10.23
CA MET A 155 -8.37 0.25 -11.04
C MET A 155 -8.87 0.04 -12.46
N GLN A 156 -8.54 -1.09 -13.09
CA GLN A 156 -9.04 -1.41 -14.43
C GLN A 156 -10.57 -1.49 -14.44
N GLY A 157 -11.18 -2.10 -13.42
CA GLY A 157 -12.65 -2.15 -13.27
C GLY A 157 -13.32 -0.77 -13.13
N LYS A 158 -12.59 0.26 -12.68
CA LYS A 158 -13.08 1.65 -12.57
C LYS A 158 -12.84 2.44 -13.87
N ASN A 159 -11.75 2.16 -14.58
CA ASN A 159 -11.35 2.89 -15.79
C ASN A 159 -12.14 2.51 -17.05
N THR A 160 -12.64 1.28 -17.16
CA THR A 160 -13.48 0.86 -18.31
C THR A 160 -14.70 1.77 -18.48
N LYS A 161 -15.27 2.31 -17.41
CA LYS A 161 -16.42 3.23 -17.48
C LYS A 161 -16.04 4.70 -17.71
N ARG A 162 -14.86 5.16 -17.26
CA ARG A 162 -14.37 6.52 -17.59
C ARG A 162 -14.22 6.75 -19.09
N ASN A 163 -13.84 5.72 -19.85
CA ASN A 163 -13.77 5.80 -21.32
C ASN A 163 -15.15 5.74 -22.00
N VAL A 164 -16.17 5.16 -21.36
CA VAL A 164 -17.53 5.13 -21.92
C VAL A 164 -18.23 6.48 -21.75
N TYR A 165 -18.08 7.14 -20.59
CA TYR A 165 -18.63 8.49 -20.38
C TYR A 165 -17.89 9.59 -21.18
N LYS A 166 -16.62 9.36 -21.56
CA LYS A 166 -15.89 10.31 -22.43
C LYS A 166 -16.39 10.34 -23.88
N CYS A 167 -17.19 9.37 -24.30
CA CYS A 167 -17.82 9.37 -25.62
C CYS A 167 -19.18 10.10 -25.65
N GLU A 168 -19.75 10.47 -24.50
CA GLU A 168 -21.07 11.11 -24.42
C GLU A 168 -21.03 12.58 -23.94
N GLU A 169 -19.90 13.07 -23.43
CA GLU A 169 -19.73 14.46 -23.00
C GLU A 169 -19.16 15.35 -24.11
N ASP A 170 -19.99 15.67 -25.11
CA ASP A 170 -19.80 16.84 -25.99
C ASP A 170 -20.95 17.84 -25.81
N PHE A 171 -21.46 18.01 -24.58
CA PHE A 171 -22.34 19.13 -24.21
C PHE A 171 -22.29 19.44 -22.71
N GLY A 172 -21.71 20.60 -22.36
CA GLY A 172 -22.09 21.36 -21.17
C GLY A 172 -21.17 21.26 -19.95
N GLU A 173 -20.64 22.42 -19.55
CA GLU A 173 -19.91 22.67 -18.31
C GLU A 173 -20.80 22.48 -17.08
N ASP A 174 -20.34 21.71 -16.08
CA ASP A 174 -20.54 22.04 -14.65
C ASP A 174 -19.61 21.22 -13.75
N TYR A 175 -18.71 21.93 -13.06
CA TYR A 175 -17.77 21.38 -12.09
C TYR A 175 -18.50 20.99 -10.79
N ASN A 176 -19.05 19.78 -10.76
CA ASN A 176 -19.34 19.07 -9.51
C ASN A 176 -18.79 17.65 -9.63
N ASN A 177 -17.52 17.49 -9.24
CA ASN A 177 -16.83 16.21 -9.16
C ASN A 177 -17.38 15.36 -8.00
N SER A 178 -18.64 14.94 -8.14
CA SER A 178 -19.21 13.86 -7.37
C SER A 178 -18.50 12.59 -7.81
N LEU A 179 -17.51 12.19 -7.02
CA LEU A 179 -16.84 10.89 -7.07
C LEU A 179 -17.88 9.79 -6.74
N VAL A 180 -18.84 9.58 -7.64
CA VAL A 180 -19.73 8.44 -7.60
C VAL A 180 -18.81 7.22 -7.69
N ALA A 181 -18.77 6.42 -6.63
CA ALA A 181 -18.10 5.14 -6.62
C ALA A 181 -18.61 4.32 -7.80
N VAL A 182 -17.87 4.36 -8.90
CA VAL A 182 -18.21 3.67 -10.15
C VAL A 182 -18.19 2.18 -9.84
N LYS A 183 -19.38 1.62 -9.60
CA LYS A 183 -19.53 0.19 -9.35
C LYS A 183 -19.07 -0.55 -10.61
N PRO A 184 -18.19 -1.56 -10.48
CA PRO A 184 -17.74 -2.35 -11.62
C PRO A 184 -18.96 -2.95 -12.33
N THR A 185 -18.91 -3.04 -13.66
CA THR A 185 -19.97 -3.73 -14.43
C THR A 185 -20.14 -5.13 -13.84
N PRO A 186 -21.37 -5.53 -13.48
CA PRO A 186 -21.59 -6.85 -12.94
C PRO A 186 -21.29 -7.90 -14.03
N VAL A 187 -20.84 -9.08 -13.61
CA VAL A 187 -20.32 -10.11 -14.51
C VAL A 187 -21.37 -10.55 -15.55
N ASN A 188 -22.65 -10.52 -15.18
CA ASN A 188 -23.78 -10.85 -16.05
C ASN A 188 -23.99 -9.87 -17.22
N GLU A 189 -23.45 -8.65 -17.14
CA GLU A 189 -23.60 -7.60 -18.16
C GLU A 189 -22.35 -7.46 -19.06
N MET A 190 -21.31 -8.28 -18.84
CA MET A 190 -20.06 -8.19 -19.61
C MET A 190 -20.17 -8.92 -20.95
N LYS A 191 -19.56 -8.33 -21.98
CA LYS A 191 -19.36 -9.02 -23.27
C LYS A 191 -18.42 -10.21 -23.07
N THR A 192 -18.56 -11.25 -23.89
CA THR A 192 -17.75 -12.48 -23.82
C THR A 192 -16.25 -12.20 -23.82
N GLU A 193 -15.77 -11.26 -24.63
CA GLU A 193 -14.35 -10.86 -24.67
C GLU A 193 -13.88 -10.24 -23.34
N GLN A 194 -14.70 -9.39 -22.74
CA GLN A 194 -14.41 -8.77 -21.44
C GLN A 194 -14.42 -9.81 -20.31
N LEU A 195 -15.29 -10.81 -20.41
CA LEU A 195 -15.33 -11.93 -19.47
C LEU A 195 -14.04 -12.75 -19.52
N PHE A 196 -13.56 -13.11 -20.71
CA PHE A 196 -12.31 -13.86 -20.86
C PHE A 196 -11.12 -13.08 -20.30
N GLN A 197 -11.01 -11.78 -20.60
CA GLN A 197 -9.95 -10.94 -20.06
C GLN A 197 -10.02 -10.86 -18.53
N ARG A 198 -11.21 -10.64 -17.97
CA ARG A 198 -11.40 -10.57 -16.51
C ARG A 198 -11.11 -11.90 -15.83
N MET A 199 -11.48 -13.02 -16.43
CA MET A 199 -11.20 -14.36 -15.91
C MET A 199 -9.70 -14.63 -15.86
N GLN A 200 -8.97 -14.29 -16.92
CA GLN A 200 -7.50 -14.44 -16.96
C GLN A 200 -6.82 -13.61 -15.86
N GLN A 201 -7.28 -12.37 -15.64
CA GLN A 201 -6.76 -11.52 -14.57
C GLN A 201 -7.03 -12.08 -13.18
N LEU A 202 -8.25 -12.59 -12.95
CA LEU A 202 -8.60 -13.23 -11.68
C LEU A 202 -7.77 -14.49 -11.42
N GLN A 203 -7.52 -15.29 -12.45
CA GLN A 203 -6.64 -16.46 -12.35
C GLN A 203 -5.21 -16.03 -11.96
N GLN A 204 -4.67 -15.02 -12.63
CA GLN A 204 -3.33 -14.49 -12.32
C GLN A 204 -3.25 -14.00 -10.87
N LEU A 205 -4.25 -13.25 -10.40
CA LEU A 205 -4.31 -12.79 -9.00
C LEU A 205 -4.36 -13.94 -8.00
N LEU A 206 -5.13 -14.99 -8.31
CA LEU A 206 -5.19 -16.19 -7.48
C LEU A 206 -3.83 -16.88 -7.43
N GLU A 207 -3.15 -17.02 -8.57
CA GLU A 207 -1.80 -17.59 -8.63
C GLU A 207 -0.80 -16.77 -7.80
N ARG A 208 -0.86 -15.42 -7.85
CA ARG A 208 -0.04 -14.57 -6.98
C ARG A 208 -0.34 -14.74 -5.51
N PHE A 209 -1.62 -14.79 -5.15
CA PHE A 209 -2.02 -15.03 -3.77
C PHE A 209 -1.51 -16.38 -3.27
N LEU A 210 -1.66 -17.43 -4.08
CA LEU A 210 -1.14 -18.77 -3.77
C LEU A 210 0.38 -18.82 -3.74
N ALA A 211 1.09 -17.92 -4.43
CA ALA A 211 2.54 -17.77 -4.35
C ALA A 211 3.00 -17.03 -3.07
N CYS A 212 2.10 -16.36 -2.34
CA CYS A 212 2.36 -15.81 -1.02
C CYS A 212 2.34 -16.91 0.06
N ARG A 213 3.08 -18.01 -0.18
CA ARG A 213 3.27 -19.09 0.79
C ARG A 213 4.49 -18.78 1.67
N PRO A 214 4.38 -18.90 3.00
CA PRO A 214 5.56 -18.95 3.84
C PRO A 214 6.36 -20.21 3.47
N THR A 215 7.63 -20.04 3.12
CA THR A 215 8.58 -21.14 2.94
C THR A 215 9.17 -21.61 4.26
#